data_AF-A0A9X3A6U8-F1
#
_entry.id   AF-A0A9X3A6U8-F1
#
_cell.length_a   1.000
_cell.length_b   1.000
_cell.length_c   1.000
_cell.angle_alpha   90.00
_cell.angle_beta   90.00
_cell.angle_gamma   90.00
#
_symmetry.space_group_name_H-M   'P 1'
#
loop_
_entity.id
_entity.type
_entity.pdbx_description
1 polymer ?
#
loop_
_entity_poly.entity_id
_entity_poly.type
_entity_poly.pdbx_seq_one_letter_code
_entity_poly.pdbx_strand_id
1 'polypeptide(L)' 'MIDLFALALSHGLLLLMVVRLMSRDDLDRDPAPPASGEGDAGR' A
#
# COMPACT_ATOMS: atom_id res chain seq x y z
N MET A 1 -13.32 -30.28 11.32
CA MET A 1 -12.08 -30.63 10.60
C MET A 1 -11.55 -29.33 10.00
N ILE A 2 -10.31 -28.95 10.32
CA ILE A 2 -9.69 -27.78 9.66
C ILE A 2 -9.19 -28.23 8.29
N ASP A 3 -9.56 -27.47 7.27
CA ASP A 3 -8.99 -27.62 5.94
C ASP A 3 -7.60 -26.96 5.93
N LEU A 4 -6.56 -27.79 6.00
CA LEU A 4 -5.16 -27.35 5.96
C LEU A 4 -4.80 -26.68 4.64
N PHE A 5 -5.45 -27.05 3.53
CA PHE A 5 -5.22 -26.41 2.24
C PHE A 5 -5.79 -25.00 2.24
N ALA A 6 -7.06 -24.84 2.64
CA ALA A 6 -7.68 -23.52 2.73
C ALA A 6 -6.93 -22.61 3.72
N LEU A 7 -6.43 -23.17 4.82
CA LEU A 7 -5.61 -22.46 5.79
C LEU A 7 -4.29 -22.00 5.16
N ALA A 8 -3.52 -22.92 4.58
CA ALA A 8 -2.23 -22.61 3.96
C ALA A 8 -2.37 -21.62 2.80
N LEU A 9 -3.40 -21.75 1.98
CA LEU A 9 -3.69 -20.85 0.87
C LEU A 9 -3.98 -19.43 1.38
N SER A 10 -4.86 -19.30 2.38
CA SER A 10 -5.21 -17.98 2.95
C SER A 10 -3.98 -17.30 3.56
N HIS A 11 -3.19 -18.05 4.33
CA HIS A 11 -1.98 -17.52 4.96
C HIS A 11 -0.88 -17.21 3.95
N GLY A 12 -0.74 -18.03 2.90
CA GLY A 12 0.19 -17.80 1.80
C GLY A 12 -0.14 -16.54 1.02
N LEU A 13 -1.42 -16.29 0.73
CA LEU A 13 -1.87 -15.05 0.08
C LEU A 13 -1.62 -13.82 0.97
N LEU A 14 -1.85 -13.92 2.28
CA LEU A 14 -1.53 -12.85 3.23
C LEU A 14 -0.02 -12.57 3.28
N LEU A 15 0.83 -13.60 3.35
CA LEU A 15 2.28 -13.45 3.31
C LEU A 15 2.74 -12.81 2.00
N LEU A 16 2.18 -13.23 0.86
CA LEU A 16 2.49 -12.65 -0.45
C LEU A 16 2.13 -11.16 -0.51
N MET A 17 0.97 -10.79 0.04
CA MET A 17 0.53 -9.40 0.12
C MET A 17 1.48 -8.56 0.97
N VAL A 18 1.94 -9.08 2.12
CA VAL A 18 2.94 -8.40 2.97
C VAL A 18 4.26 -8.23 2.23
N VAL A 19 4.78 -9.28 1.58
CA VAL A 19 6.03 -9.21 0.80
C VAL A 19 5.91 -8.16 -0.31
N ARG A 20 4.77 -8.14 -1.02
CA ARG A 20 4.54 -7.18 -2.10
C ARG A 20 4.41 -5.75 -1.59
N LEU A 21 3.80 -5.54 -0.42
CA LEU A 21 3.71 -4.23 0.22
C LEU A 21 5.09 -3.74 0.67
N MET A 22 5.88 -4.59 1.33
CA MET A 22 7.23 -4.26 1.81
C MET A 22 8.24 -4.03 0.67
N SER A 23 8.00 -4.64 -0.50
CA SER A 23 8.86 -4.47 -1.68
C SER A 23 8.46 -3.28 -2.56
N ARG A 24 7.56 -2.41 -2.09
CA ARG A 24 7.04 -1.29 -2.86
C ARG A 24 7.98 -0.09 -2.69
N ASP A 25 8.54 0.42 -3.79
CA ASP A 25 9.53 1.52 -3.76
C ASP A 25 8.98 2.85 -3.23
N ASP A 26 7.65 3.02 -3.25
CA ASP A 26 6.98 4.22 -2.75
C ASP A 26 6.48 4.07 -1.30
N LEU A 27 6.78 2.95 -0.61
CA LEU A 27 6.30 2.70 0.74
C LEU A 27 6.81 3.74 1.74
N ASP A 28 8.05 4.17 1.58
CA ASP A 28 8.69 5.20 2.42
C ASP A 28 8.47 6.63 1.88
N ARG A 29 7.76 6.78 0.76
CA ARG A 29 7.61 8.06 0.10
C ARG A 29 6.33 8.75 0.54
N ASP A 30 6.48 9.80 1.33
CA ASP A 30 5.36 10.69 1.62
C ASP A 30 4.90 11.38 0.32
N PRO A 31 3.59 11.31 -0.03
CA PRO A 31 3.09 12.02 -1.19
C PRO A 31 3.24 13.53 -0.97
N ALA A 32 3.76 14.23 -1.97
CA ALA A 32 3.82 15.68 -1.92
C ALA A 32 2.40 16.24 -1.71
N PRO A 33 2.21 17.23 -0.81
CA PRO A 33 0.91 17.85 -0.64
C PRO A 33 0.43 18.37 -2.00
N PRO A 34 -0.88 18.25 -2.30
CA PRO A 34 -1.42 18.77 -3.54
C PRO A 34 -1.04 20.25 -3.61
N ALA A 35 -0.49 20.68 -4.75
CA ALA A 35 -0.20 22.08 -4.99
C ALA A 35 -1.51 22.84 -4.93
N SER A 36 -1.84 23.35 -3.74
CA SER A 36 -2.86 24.37 -3.56
C SER A 36 -2.54 25.45 -4.56
N GLY A 37 -3.47 25.70 -5.49
CA GLY A 37 -3.28 26.66 -6.56
C GLY A 37 -2.84 28.00 -6.00
N GLU A 38 -1.55 28.28 -6.18
CA GLU A 38 -1.00 29.63 -6.17
C GLU A 38 -1.56 30.32 -7.41
N GLY A 39 -2.82 30.73 -7.29
CA GLY A 39 -3.59 31.44 -8.28
C GLY A 39 -4.23 32.63 -7.59
N ASP A 40 -3.52 33.75 -7.60
CA ASP A 40 -4.10 35.05 -7.91
C ASP A 40 -5.19 35.57 -6.95
N ALA A 41 -4.78 36.10 -5.79
CA ALA A 41 -5.56 37.09 -5.04
C ALA A 41 -4.61 38.04 -4.29
N GLY A 42 -3.72 38.68 -5.04
CA GLY A 42 -2.68 39.53 -4.48
C GLY A 42 -2.07 40.49 -5.49
N ARG A 43 -2.87 41.12 -6.35
CA ARG A 43 -2.49 42.39 -7.00
C ARG A 43 -3.68 43.20 -7.47
#